data_AF-A0AAJ0M983-F1
#
_entry.id   AF-A0AAJ0M983-F1
#
_cell.length_a   1.000
_cell.length_b   1.000
_cell.length_c   1.000
_cell.angle_alpha   90.00
_cell.angle_beta   90.00
_cell.angle_gamma   90.00
#
_symmetry.space_group_name_H-M   'P 1'
#
loop_
_entity.id
_entity.type
_entity.pdbx_description
1 polymer ?
#
loop_
_entity_poly.entity_id
_entity_poly.type
_entity_poly.pdbx_seq_one_letter_code
_entity_poly.pdbx_strand_id
1 'polypeptide(L)'
;ALKEIMAFQKSTQLLIPFALFAHLVKEVTHNTLVIEGFRWQRAAVEYLQKASEGFLVNVFDSMNLLAIHAWHVTVMQKDMQLLFRTPG
;
A
#
# COMPACT_ATOMS: atom_id res chain seq x y z
N ALA A 1 8.03 -18.17 5.14
CA ALA A 1 8.54 -17.38 3.99
C ALA A 1 8.03 -17.90 2.64
N LEU A 2 8.70 -18.83 1.93
CA LEU A 2 8.30 -19.18 0.54
C LEU A 2 6.86 -19.69 0.40
N LYS A 3 6.40 -20.55 1.31
CA LYS A 3 5.00 -21.04 1.31
C LYS A 3 3.97 -19.91 1.50
N GLU A 4 4.28 -18.93 2.34
CA GLU A 4 3.40 -17.78 2.59
C GLU A 4 3.38 -16.85 1.38
N ILE A 5 4.54 -16.59 0.75
CA ILE A 5 4.63 -15.79 -0.48
C ILE A 5 3.75 -16.42 -1.57
N MET A 6 3.87 -17.72 -1.81
CA MET A 6 3.05 -18.42 -2.80
C MET A 6 1.55 -18.39 -2.46
N ALA A 7 1.20 -18.47 -1.17
CA ALA A 7 -0.19 -18.38 -0.73
C ALA A 7 -0.77 -16.97 -0.99
N PHE A 8 -0.03 -15.91 -0.64
CA PHE A 8 -0.47 -14.53 -0.85
C PHE A 8 -0.55 -14.17 -2.34
N GLN A 9 0.43 -14.58 -3.15
CA GLN A 9 0.43 -14.36 -4.60
C GLN A 9 -0.73 -15.06 -5.32
N LYS A 10 -1.23 -16.19 -4.78
CA LYS A 10 -2.38 -16.90 -5.33
C LYS A 10 -3.72 -16.28 -4.91
N SER A 11 -3.73 -15.54 -3.81
CA SER A 11 -4.93 -14.91 -3.25
C SER A 11 -5.12 -13.49 -3.75
N THR A 12 -6.35 -12.98 -3.69
CA THR A 12 -6.70 -11.58 -3.98
C THR A 12 -7.39 -10.92 -2.79
N GLN A 13 -7.17 -11.47 -1.59
CA GLN A 13 -7.77 -10.96 -0.36
C GLN A 13 -7.05 -9.69 0.08
N LEU A 14 -7.81 -8.74 0.61
CA LEU A 14 -7.26 -7.53 1.21
C LEU A 14 -6.51 -7.88 2.49
N LEU A 15 -5.29 -7.38 2.62
CA LEU A 15 -4.39 -7.70 3.72
C LEU A 15 -4.53 -6.73 4.89
N ILE A 16 -4.90 -5.48 4.61
CA ILE A 16 -5.11 -4.46 5.64
C ILE A 16 -6.52 -4.64 6.23
N PRO A 17 -6.69 -4.62 7.56
CA PRO A 17 -8.02 -4.66 8.15
C PRO A 17 -8.86 -3.45 7.70
N PHE A 18 -10.00 -3.71 7.06
CA PHE A 18 -10.87 -2.67 6.48
C PHE A 18 -11.26 -1.58 7.50
N ALA A 19 -11.52 -1.95 8.76
CA ALA A 19 -11.89 -1.01 9.80
C ALA A 19 -10.80 0.05 10.07
N LEU A 20 -9.52 -0.36 10.08
CA LEU A 20 -8.39 0.54 10.26
C LEU A 20 -8.21 1.44 9.04
N PHE A 21 -8.32 0.87 7.83
CA PHE A 21 -8.22 1.63 6.59
C PHE A 21 -9.35 2.67 6.49
N ALA A 22 -10.59 2.29 6.81
CA ALA A 22 -11.74 3.18 6.80
C ALA A 22 -11.61 4.31 7.84
N HIS A 23 -11.02 4.04 9.01
CA HIS A 23 -10.72 5.07 10.01
C HIS A 23 -9.70 6.07 9.46
N LEU A 24 -8.58 5.58 8.92
CA LEU A 24 -7.54 6.42 8.32
C LEU A 24 -8.10 7.29 7.18
N VAL A 25 -8.90 6.72 6.29
CA VAL A 25 -9.53 7.47 5.19
C VAL A 25 -10.38 8.62 5.74
N LYS A 26 -11.19 8.37 6.78
CA LYS A 26 -12.02 9.43 7.40
C LYS A 26 -11.17 10.50 8.07
N GLU A 27 -10.11 10.11 8.77
CA GLU A 27 -9.17 11.03 9.43
C GLU A 27 -8.50 11.95 8.39
N VAL A 28 -7.94 11.39 7.32
CA VAL A 28 -7.34 12.16 6.23
C VAL A 28 -8.37 13.07 5.57
N THR A 29 -9.58 12.57 5.32
CA THR A 29 -10.67 13.37 4.74
C THR A 29 -11.01 14.57 5.62
N HIS A 30 -11.10 14.37 6.94
CA HIS A 30 -11.41 15.45 7.87
C HIS A 30 -10.29 16.50 7.92
N ASN A 31 -9.04 16.06 7.83
CA ASN A 31 -7.89 16.96 7.82
C ASN A 31 -7.69 17.72 6.50
N THR A 32 -8.23 17.21 5.38
CA THR A 32 -8.01 17.77 4.04
C THR A 32 -9.21 18.53 3.49
N LEU A 33 -10.43 18.13 3.84
CA LEU A 33 -11.67 18.71 3.34
C LEU A 33 -12.39 19.49 4.44
N VAL A 34 -12.76 20.74 4.14
CA VAL A 34 -13.57 21.62 5.02
C VAL A 34 -15.07 21.43 4.75
N ILE A 35 -15.47 20.23 4.28
CA ILE A 35 -16.87 19.93 3.95
C ILE A 35 -17.51 19.24 5.14
N GLU A 36 -18.34 19.97 5.88
CA GLU A 36 -19.12 19.41 6.98
C GLU A 36 -20.14 18.39 6.46
N GLY A 37 -20.30 17.28 7.19
CA GLY A 37 -21.28 16.25 6.87
C GLY A 37 -20.90 15.31 5.72
N PHE A 38 -19.67 15.36 5.21
CA PHE A 38 -19.21 14.42 4.17
C PHE A 38 -19.28 12.96 4.66
N ARG A 39 -19.89 12.08 3.86
CA ARG A 39 -20.05 10.65 4.15
C ARG A 39 -19.45 9.81 3.05
N TRP A 40 -18.57 8.89 3.43
CA TRP A 40 -18.00 7.91 2.51
C TRP A 40 -19.01 6.80 2.21
N GLN A 41 -19.14 6.45 0.92
CA GLN A 41 -19.77 5.21 0.51
C GLN A 41 -18.85 4.02 0.82
N ARG A 42 -19.39 2.93 1.36
CA ARG A 42 -18.61 1.71 1.67
C ARG A 42 -17.82 1.20 0.47
N ALA A 43 -18.47 1.10 -0.69
CA ALA A 43 -17.85 0.64 -1.92
C ALA A 43 -16.66 1.53 -2.32
N ALA A 44 -16.77 2.85 -2.18
CA ALA A 44 -15.67 3.77 -2.49
C ALA A 44 -14.43 3.51 -1.62
N VAL A 45 -14.62 3.28 -0.31
CA VAL A 45 -13.52 2.93 0.60
C VAL A 45 -12.91 1.57 0.23
N GLU A 46 -13.72 0.59 -0.15
CA GLU A 46 -13.22 -0.72 -0.61
C GLU A 46 -12.37 -0.60 -1.90
N TYR A 47 -12.79 0.25 -2.85
CA TYR A 47 -11.99 0.50 -4.06
C TYR A 47 -10.69 1.27 -3.75
N LEU A 48 -10.75 2.26 -2.86
CA LEU A 48 -9.55 2.96 -2.38
C LEU A 48 -8.57 2.00 -1.73
N GLN A 49 -9.07 1.06 -0.91
CA GLN A 49 -8.23 0.05 -0.28
C GLN A 49 -7.58 -0.86 -1.32
N LYS A 50 -8.35 -1.38 -2.28
CA LYS A 50 -7.82 -2.21 -3.38
C LYS A 50 -6.73 -1.49 -4.18
N ALA A 51 -6.96 -0.23 -4.53
CA ALA A 51 -5.99 0.57 -5.26
C ALA A 51 -4.74 0.83 -4.44
N SER A 52 -4.89 1.15 -3.15
CA SER A 52 -3.77 1.45 -2.24
C SER A 52 -2.91 0.21 -1.98
N GLU A 53 -3.53 -0.94 -1.69
CA GLU A 53 -2.78 -2.19 -1.50
C GLU A 53 -2.09 -2.64 -2.79
N GLY A 54 -2.76 -2.54 -3.94
CA GLY A 54 -2.13 -2.83 -5.23
C GLY A 54 -0.93 -1.92 -5.52
N PHE A 55 -1.05 -0.63 -5.21
CA PHE A 55 0.07 0.31 -5.32
C PHE A 55 1.23 -0.09 -4.39
N LEU A 56 0.95 -0.41 -3.12
CA LEU A 56 1.98 -0.83 -2.16
C LEU A 56 2.69 -2.11 -2.62
N VAL A 57 1.98 -3.09 -3.17
CA VAL A 57 2.60 -4.32 -3.72
C VAL A 57 3.59 -3.97 -4.83
N ASN A 58 3.19 -3.10 -5.78
CA ASN A 58 4.07 -2.68 -6.87
C ASN A 58 5.30 -1.91 -6.38
N VAL A 59 5.14 -1.06 -5.36
CA VAL A 59 6.23 -0.33 -4.71
C VAL A 59 7.20 -1.32 -4.05
N PHE A 60 6.70 -2.29 -3.30
CA PHE A 60 7.53 -3.29 -2.64
C PHE A 60 8.25 -4.20 -3.62
N ASP A 61 7.64 -4.55 -4.76
CA ASP A 61 8.29 -5.32 -5.82
C ASP A 61 9.47 -4.53 -6.42
N SER A 62 9.25 -3.24 -6.69
CA SER A 62 10.30 -2.33 -7.17
C SER A 62 11.43 -2.17 -6.15
N MET A 63 11.10 -2.03 -4.86
CA MET A 63 12.09 -1.98 -3.78
C MET A 63 12.87 -3.29 -3.64
N ASN A 64 12.22 -4.44 -3.85
CA ASN A 64 12.88 -5.74 -3.84
C ASN A 64 13.90 -5.86 -4.98
N LEU A 65 13.58 -5.38 -6.18
CA LEU A 65 14.54 -5.32 -7.29
C LEU A 65 15.74 -4.43 -6.97
N LEU A 66 15.52 -3.28 -6.33
CA LEU A 66 16.61 -2.40 -5.88
C LEU A 66 17.50 -3.05 -4.81
N ALA A 67 16.90 -3.78 -3.86
CA ALA A 67 17.66 -4.53 -2.85
C ALA A 67 18.55 -5.60 -3.49
N ILE A 68 18.01 -6.36 -4.46
CA ILE A 68 18.77 -7.35 -5.24
C ILE A 68 19.89 -6.69 -6.04
N HIS A 69 19.62 -5.55 -6.69
CA HIS A 69 20.62 -4.78 -7.41
C HIS A 69 21.77 -4.31 -6.48
N ALA A 70 21.45 -3.98 -5.24
CA ALA A 70 22.40 -3.62 -4.20
C ALA A 70 23.00 -4.83 -3.45
N TRP A 71 22.76 -6.07 -3.91
CA TRP A 71 23.32 -7.32 -3.36
C TRP A 71 22.83 -7.68 -1.94
N HIS A 72 21.62 -7.25 -1.58
CA HIS A 72 20.98 -7.63 -0.32
C HIS A 72 19.64 -8.32 -0.57
N VAL A 73 19.21 -9.15 0.38
CA VAL A 73 17.91 -9.86 0.35
C VAL A 73 16.85 -9.12 1.19
N THR A 74 17.29 -8.26 2.11
CA THR A 74 16.40 -7.49 3.00
C THR A 74 16.11 -6.13 2.38
N VAL A 75 14.82 -5.84 2.19
CA VAL A 75 14.36 -4.51 1.77
C VAL A 75 14.59 -3.50 2.90
N MET A 76 15.18 -2.37 2.56
CA MET A 76 15.60 -1.33 3.50
C MET A 76 15.00 0.04 3.15
N GLN A 77 15.03 0.98 4.11
CA GLN A 77 14.56 2.34 3.90
C GLN A 77 15.30 3.07 2.76
N LYS A 78 16.60 2.77 2.55
CA LYS A 78 17.40 3.31 1.45
C LYS A 78 16.83 2.96 0.07
N ASP A 79 16.23 1.77 -0.08
CA ASP A 79 15.65 1.30 -1.34
C ASP A 79 14.37 2.08 -1.66
N MET A 80 13.56 2.37 -0.63
CA MET A 80 12.39 3.23 -0.74
C MET A 80 12.78 4.65 -1.15
N GLN A 81 13.78 5.23 -0.47
CA GLN A 81 14.27 6.57 -0.77
C GLN A 81 14.81 6.67 -2.19
N LEU A 82 15.55 5.65 -2.65
CA LEU A 82 16.07 5.60 -4.00
C LEU A 82 14.95 5.51 -5.05
N LEU A 83 13.95 4.65 -4.80
CA LEU A 83 12.80 4.49 -5.68
C LEU A 83 12.06 5.81 -5.90
N PHE A 84 11.73 6.52 -4.82
CA PHE A 84 11.00 7.80 -4.92
C PHE A 84 11.87 9.00 -5.33
N ARG A 85 13.19 8.87 -5.24
CA ARG A 85 14.13 9.90 -5.71
C ARG A 85 14.35 9.84 -7.21
N THR A 86 14.26 8.64 -7.79
CA THR A 86 14.48 8.45 -9.22
C THR A 86 13.21 8.87 -9.96
N PRO A 87 13.26 9.82 -10.90
CA PRO A 87 12.10 10.12 -11.73
C PRO A 87 11.74 8.88 -12.57
N GLY A 88 10.46 8.53 -12.58
CA GLY A 88 9.88 7.50 -13.45
C GLY A 88 9.60 8.02 -14.85
#